data_AF-A0A7S0HWT9-F1
#
_entry.id   AF-A0A7S0HWT9-F1
#
_cell.length_a   1.000
_cell.length_b   1.000
_cell.length_c   1.000
_cell.angle_alpha   90.00
_cell.angle_beta   90.00
_cell.angle_gamma   90.00
#
_symmetry.space_group_name_H-M   'P 1'
#
loop_
_entity.id
_entity.type
_entity.pdbx_description
1 polymer ?
#
loop_
_entity_poly.entity_id
_entity_poly.type
_entity_poly.pdbx_seq_one_letter_code
_entity_poly.pdbx_strand_id
1 'polypeptide(L)'
;ALRVSLNKIAQLLQVGFGEAGNNLVAENLKKGDTVDPMVPGKKLLGAYGFCIIDYYEEVLECLGEEILPFTNMAAKVLHEAVTYNGGQPNRNLGDAFLCVWKPQMLDNNSSVAELKRAEEKMCDG
;
A
#
# COMPACT_ATOMS: atom_id res chain seq x y z
N ALA A 1 7.46 4.78 32.83
CA ALA A 1 8.31 3.95 31.94
C ALA A 1 7.50 2.96 31.11
N LEU A 2 6.78 2.01 31.73
CA LEU A 2 6.05 0.93 31.02
C LEU A 2 5.09 1.42 29.92
N ARG A 3 4.24 2.41 30.22
CA ARG A 3 3.25 2.96 29.28
C ARG A 3 3.88 3.59 28.03
N VAL A 4 5.05 4.21 28.19
CA VAL A 4 5.80 4.82 27.08
C VAL A 4 6.38 3.73 26.17
N SER A 5 6.93 2.66 26.75
CA SER A 5 7.42 1.51 25.98
C SER A 5 6.30 0.80 25.24
N LEU A 6 5.14 0.63 25.87
CA LEU A 6 3.98 0.00 25.26
C LEU A 6 3.45 0.80 24.06
N ASN A 7 3.40 2.13 24.18
CA ASN A 7 3.04 3.02 23.07
C ASN A 7 4.03 2.93 21.90
N LYS A 8 5.34 2.86 22.17
CA LYS A 8 6.36 2.70 21.12
C LYS A 8 6.23 1.37 20.38
N ILE A 9 5.99 0.28 21.10
CA ILE A 9 5.76 -1.03 20.51
C ILE A 9 4.50 -1.03 19.64
N ALA A 10 3.40 -0.45 20.13
CA ALA A 10 2.16 -0.32 19.37
C ALA A 10 2.34 0.50 18.08
N GLN A 11 3.10 1.60 18.12
CA GLN A 11 3.42 2.41 16.93
C GLN A 11 4.25 1.62 15.92
N LEU A 12 5.26 0.86 16.37
CA LEU A 12 6.08 0.03 15.47
C LEU A 12 5.26 -1.11 14.84
N LEU A 13 4.36 -1.73 15.60
CA LEU A 13 3.43 -2.74 15.07
C LEU A 13 2.50 -2.12 14.02
N GLN A 14 1.97 -0.91 14.27
CA GLN A 14 1.14 -0.20 13.30
C GLN A 14 1.90 0.08 11.99
N VAL A 15 3.18 0.45 12.07
CA VAL A 15 4.03 0.66 10.88
C VAL A 15 4.28 -0.67 10.16
N GLY A 16 4.63 -1.73 10.89
CA GLY A 16 4.96 -3.04 10.30
C GLY A 16 3.76 -3.77 9.68
N PHE A 17 2.56 -3.59 10.24
CA PHE A 17 1.33 -4.22 9.75
C PHE A 17 0.56 -3.39 8.72
N GLY A 18 0.93 -2.11 8.56
CA GLY A 18 0.21 -1.17 7.72
C GLY A 18 -1.24 -0.94 8.18
N GLU A 19 -2.00 -0.22 7.35
CA GLU A 19 -3.37 0.17 7.65
C GLU A 19 -4.32 -1.04 7.88
N ALA A 20 -4.22 -2.05 7.02
CA ALA A 20 -5.07 -3.23 7.07
C ALA A 20 -4.82 -4.06 8.34
N GLY A 21 -3.55 -4.33 8.67
CA GLY A 21 -3.22 -5.09 9.86
C GLY A 21 -3.41 -4.30 11.15
N ASN A 22 -3.31 -2.95 11.12
CA ASN A 22 -3.67 -2.11 12.27
C ASN A 22 -5.16 -2.28 12.66
N ASN A 23 -6.05 -2.33 11.66
CA ASN A 23 -7.48 -2.57 11.91
C ASN A 23 -7.72 -3.97 12.51
N LEU A 24 -7.00 -4.98 12.03
CA LEU A 24 -7.08 -6.35 12.55
C LEU A 24 -6.57 -6.44 14.00
N VAL A 25 -5.46 -5.77 14.32
CA VAL A 25 -4.94 -5.69 15.70
C VAL A 25 -5.91 -4.94 16.61
N ALA A 26 -6.46 -3.80 16.18
CA ALA A 26 -7.43 -3.04 16.96
C ALA A 26 -8.71 -3.84 17.25
N GLU A 27 -9.25 -4.58 16.28
CA GLU A 27 -10.41 -5.46 16.47
C GLU A 27 -10.10 -6.62 17.44
N ASN A 28 -8.92 -7.22 17.32
CA ASN A 28 -8.50 -8.30 18.23
C ASN A 28 -8.26 -7.78 19.66
N LEU A 29 -7.66 -6.60 19.83
CA LEU A 29 -7.47 -5.98 21.15
C LEU A 29 -8.79 -5.62 21.85
N LYS A 30 -9.84 -5.26 21.10
CA LYS A 30 -11.18 -5.02 21.67
C LYS A 30 -11.84 -6.30 22.20
N LYS A 31 -11.57 -7.46 21.58
CA LYS A 31 -12.14 -8.76 21.98
C LYS A 31 -11.48 -9.36 23.23
N GLY A 32 -10.31 -8.86 23.64
CA GLY A 32 -9.66 -9.19 24.91
C GLY A 32 -8.94 -10.54 24.88
N ASP A 33 -9.66 -11.62 25.18
CA ASP A 33 -9.04 -12.88 25.63
C ASP A 33 -8.59 -13.82 24.50
N THR A 34 -9.06 -13.62 23.28
CA THR A 34 -8.70 -14.45 22.12
C THR A 34 -8.32 -13.60 20.91
N VAL A 35 -7.11 -13.83 20.40
CA VAL A 35 -6.65 -13.27 19.13
C VAL A 35 -7.01 -14.28 18.05
N ASP A 36 -7.96 -13.93 17.18
CA ASP A 36 -8.20 -14.65 15.95
C ASP A 36 -7.54 -13.88 14.80
N PRO A 37 -6.37 -14.30 14.33
CA PRO A 37 -5.70 -13.66 13.21
C PRO A 37 -6.33 -13.99 11.86
N MET A 38 -7.22 -14.99 11.78
CA MET A 38 -7.85 -15.46 10.54
C MET A 38 -9.24 -14.85 10.33
N VAL A 39 -9.35 -13.56 10.59
CA VAL A 39 -10.58 -12.80 10.32
C VAL A 39 -10.68 -12.54 8.80
N PRO A 40 -11.86 -12.75 8.17
CA PRO A 40 -12.04 -12.40 6.77
C PRO A 40 -11.73 -10.93 6.49
N GLY A 41 -10.90 -10.67 5.49
CA GLY A 41 -10.60 -9.31 5.03
C GLY A 41 -11.82 -8.61 4.42
N LYS A 42 -11.77 -7.28 4.32
CA LYS A 42 -12.77 -6.49 3.59
C LYS A 42 -12.33 -6.30 2.14
N LYS A 43 -13.22 -6.59 1.19
CA LYS A 43 -13.00 -6.19 -0.21
C LYS A 43 -13.03 -4.67 -0.30
N LEU A 44 -12.06 -4.10 -1.00
CA LEU A 44 -11.97 -2.68 -1.28
C LEU A 44 -11.72 -2.54 -2.78
N LEU A 45 -12.46 -1.63 -3.42
CA LEU A 45 -12.11 -1.21 -4.77
C LEU A 45 -10.85 -0.34 -4.69
N GLY A 46 -9.99 -0.42 -5.69
CA GLY A 46 -8.82 0.43 -5.81
C GLY A 46 -8.22 0.31 -7.20
N ALA A 47 -7.45 1.32 -7.60
CA ALA A 47 -6.65 1.26 -8.81
C ALA A 47 -5.23 0.83 -8.45
N TYR A 48 -4.66 -0.05 -9.26
CA TYR A 48 -3.27 -0.49 -9.17
C TYR A 48 -2.50 0.10 -10.35
N GLY A 49 -1.36 0.70 -10.08
CA GLY A 49 -0.46 1.22 -11.10
C GLY A 49 0.92 0.62 -10.92
N PHE A 50 1.53 0.22 -12.02
CA PHE A 50 2.94 -0.14 -12.09
C PHE A 50 3.70 0.97 -12.80
N CYS A 51 4.76 1.46 -12.17
CA CYS A 51 5.76 2.25 -12.86
C CYS A 51 7.00 1.38 -13.03
N ILE A 52 7.51 1.31 -14.25
CA ILE A 52 8.65 0.47 -14.60
C ILE A 52 9.75 1.40 -15.10
N ILE A 53 10.97 1.21 -14.60
CA ILE A 53 12.18 1.83 -15.15
C ILE A 53 12.52 1.05 -16.42
N ASP A 54 12.40 1.70 -17.56
CA ASP A 54 12.70 1.08 -18.84
C ASP A 54 14.20 0.80 -18.99
N TYR A 55 14.54 -0.28 -19.71
CA TYR A 55 15.92 -0.75 -19.93
C TYR A 55 16.74 -0.95 -18.63
N TYR A 56 16.10 -1.35 -17.54
CA TYR A 56 16.77 -1.48 -16.24
C TYR A 56 17.97 -2.43 -16.26
N GLU A 57 17.91 -3.52 -17.04
CA GLU A 57 19.03 -4.47 -17.16
C GLU A 57 20.28 -3.82 -17.76
N GLU A 58 20.13 -3.02 -18.81
CA GLU A 58 21.24 -2.28 -19.44
C GLU A 58 21.82 -1.24 -18.50
N VAL A 59 20.93 -0.53 -17.78
CA VAL A 59 21.32 0.48 -16.79
C VAL A 59 22.05 -0.18 -15.61
N LEU A 60 21.59 -1.35 -15.16
CA LEU A 60 22.23 -2.15 -14.11
C LEU A 60 23.63 -2.62 -14.54
N GLU A 61 23.79 -3.11 -15.77
CA GLU A 61 25.09 -3.53 -16.29
C GLU A 61 26.09 -2.36 -16.35
N CYS A 62 25.62 -1.18 -16.75
CA CYS A 62 26.46 0.01 -16.86
C CYS A 62 26.83 0.62 -15.50
N LEU A 63 25.90 0.64 -14.53
CA LEU A 63 26.09 1.28 -13.22
C LEU A 63 26.69 0.35 -12.16
N GLY A 64 26.44 -0.96 -12.24
CA GLY A 64 26.88 -1.91 -11.24
C GLY A 64 26.37 -1.55 -9.83
N GLU A 65 27.29 -1.27 -8.90
CA GLU A 65 26.95 -0.90 -7.51
C GLU A 65 26.17 0.42 -7.39
N GLU A 66 26.32 1.33 -8.36
CA GLU A 66 25.63 2.63 -8.39
C GLU A 66 24.15 2.53 -8.80
N ILE A 67 23.66 1.32 -9.12
CA ILE A 67 22.25 1.10 -9.41
C ILE A 67 21.35 1.40 -8.20
N LEU A 68 21.84 1.15 -6.98
CA LEU A 68 21.03 1.32 -5.77
C LEU A 68 20.71 2.80 -5.49
N PRO A 69 21.68 3.74 -5.51
CA PRO A 69 21.40 5.17 -5.50
C PRO A 69 20.47 5.62 -6.63
N PHE A 70 20.65 5.10 -7.85
CA PHE A 70 19.81 5.42 -9.00
C PHE A 70 18.34 5.02 -8.77
N THR A 71 18.09 3.77 -8.39
CA THR A 71 16.75 3.26 -8.10
C THR A 71 16.11 4.01 -6.93
N ASN A 72 16.89 4.39 -5.92
CA ASN A 72 16.39 5.20 -4.79
C ASN A 72 15.98 6.62 -5.21
N MET A 73 16.69 7.24 -6.15
CA MET A 73 16.29 8.53 -6.71
C MET A 73 15.00 8.42 -7.51
N ALA A 74 14.86 7.40 -8.35
CA ALA A 74 13.61 7.11 -9.07
C ALA A 74 12.45 6.87 -8.11
N ALA A 75 12.67 6.05 -7.07
CA ALA A 75 11.70 5.78 -6.01
C ALA A 75 11.24 7.06 -5.32
N LYS A 76 12.16 7.98 -5.01
CA LYS A 76 11.81 9.26 -4.38
C LYS A 76 10.85 10.08 -5.25
N VAL A 77 11.17 10.26 -6.53
CA VAL A 77 10.31 11.00 -7.48
C VAL A 77 8.94 10.35 -7.59
N LEU A 78 8.90 9.03 -7.73
CA LEU A 78 7.66 8.28 -7.80
C LEU A 78 6.83 8.40 -6.52
N HIS A 79 7.46 8.25 -5.35
CA HIS A 79 6.77 8.34 -4.07
C HIS A 79 6.16 9.72 -3.87
N GLU A 80 6.87 10.79 -4.21
CA GLU A 80 6.37 12.17 -4.15
C GLU A 80 5.17 12.36 -5.09
N ALA A 81 5.29 11.94 -6.35
CA ALA A 81 4.21 12.07 -7.33
C ALA A 81 2.97 11.25 -6.96
N VAL A 82 3.14 9.98 -6.57
CA VAL A 82 2.03 9.09 -6.19
C VAL A 82 1.32 9.62 -4.95
N THR A 83 2.07 10.02 -3.93
CA THR A 83 1.50 10.55 -2.68
C THR A 83 0.78 11.88 -2.93
N TYR A 84 1.37 12.77 -3.74
CA TYR A 84 0.73 14.04 -4.14
C TYR A 84 -0.62 13.81 -4.84
N ASN A 85 -0.73 12.75 -5.64
CA ASN A 85 -1.95 12.37 -6.34
C ASN A 85 -2.84 11.40 -5.53
N GLY A 86 -2.70 11.35 -4.20
CA GLY A 86 -3.58 10.57 -3.31
C GLY A 86 -3.39 9.05 -3.37
N GLY A 87 -2.30 8.58 -3.96
CA GLY A 87 -1.93 7.17 -3.99
C GLY A 87 -1.00 6.78 -2.84
N GLN A 88 -0.74 5.49 -2.73
CA GLN A 88 0.18 4.90 -1.76
C GLN A 88 1.18 4.00 -2.50
N PRO A 89 2.48 4.33 -2.47
CA PRO A 89 3.52 3.39 -2.88
C PRO A 89 3.48 2.16 -1.97
N ASN A 90 3.41 0.96 -2.54
CA ASN A 90 3.17 -0.27 -1.78
C ASN A 90 4.39 -1.20 -1.81
N ARG A 91 4.99 -1.40 -2.99
CA ARG A 91 6.12 -2.32 -3.14
C ARG A 91 7.15 -1.81 -4.15
N ASN A 92 8.42 -1.89 -3.78
CA ASN A 92 9.56 -1.75 -4.69
C ASN A 92 10.02 -3.15 -5.10
N LEU A 93 10.14 -3.40 -6.40
CA LEU A 93 10.54 -4.67 -7.01
C LEU A 93 11.89 -4.57 -7.72
N GLY A 94 12.63 -3.48 -7.52
CA GLY A 94 13.88 -3.18 -8.25
C GLY A 94 13.59 -2.23 -9.41
N ASP A 95 13.22 -2.79 -10.55
CA ASP A 95 12.87 -2.05 -11.77
C ASP A 95 11.42 -1.55 -11.79
N ALA A 96 10.53 -2.19 -11.02
CA ALA A 96 9.12 -1.85 -10.97
C ALA A 96 8.65 -1.38 -9.58
N PHE A 97 7.71 -0.44 -9.58
CA PHE A 97 7.07 0.11 -8.38
C PHE A 97 5.56 -0.10 -8.46
N LEU A 98 5.03 -0.82 -7.48
CA LEU A 98 3.58 -1.00 -7.31
C LEU A 98 3.01 0.15 -6.48
N CYS A 99 2.04 0.84 -7.07
CA CYS A 99 1.31 1.93 -6.47
C CYS A 99 -0.17 1.59 -6.39
N VAL A 100 -0.85 2.03 -5.33
CA VAL A 100 -2.26 1.75 -5.10
C VAL A 100 -3.02 3.04 -4.80
N TRP A 101 -4.14 3.25 -5.46
CA TRP A 101 -5.10 4.31 -5.12
C TRP A 101 -6.36 3.68 -4.59
N LYS A 102 -6.75 4.12 -3.39
CA LYS A 102 -8.02 3.73 -2.79
C LYS A 102 -9.01 4.88 -3.03
N PRO A 103 -10.25 4.60 -3.46
CA PRO A 103 -11.28 5.63 -3.49
C PRO A 103 -11.43 6.16 -2.07
N GLN A 104 -11.44 7.49 -1.93
CA GLN A 104 -11.86 8.09 -0.67
C GLN A 104 -13.28 7.61 -0.41
N MET A 105 -13.54 7.06 0.77
CA MET A 105 -14.90 6.68 1.16
C MET A 105 -15.75 7.95 1.17
N LEU A 106 -16.41 8.25 0.05
CA LEU A 106 -17.47 9.24 0.00
C LEU A 106 -18.67 8.59 0.69
N ASP A 107 -18.95 9.04 1.90
CA ASP A 107 -20.16 8.67 2.63
C ASP A 107 -21.40 9.09 1.81
N ASN A 108 -21.95 8.18 1.00
CA ASN A 108 -23.39 7.94 0.79
C ASN A 108 -23.65 7.12 -0.49
N ASN A 109 -24.80 6.42 -0.50
CA ASN A 109 -25.40 5.48 -1.47
C ASN A 109 -25.12 5.60 -2.99
N SER A 110 -24.53 6.68 -3.49
CA SER A 110 -24.15 6.90 -4.89
C SER A 110 -23.03 5.95 -5.36
N SER A 111 -22.14 5.54 -4.45
CA SER A 111 -20.91 4.81 -4.79
C SER A 111 -21.14 3.37 -5.24
N VAL A 112 -22.20 2.70 -4.78
CA VAL A 112 -22.47 1.28 -5.10
C VAL A 112 -22.80 1.06 -6.58
N ALA A 113 -23.44 2.04 -7.23
CA ALA A 113 -23.76 1.95 -8.65
C ALA A 113 -22.52 2.16 -9.55
N GLU A 114 -21.62 3.07 -9.15
CA GLU A 114 -20.35 3.30 -9.83
C GLU A 114 -19.39 2.12 -9.66
N LEU A 115 -19.39 1.48 -8.49
CA LEU A 115 -18.62 0.27 -8.19
C LEU A 115 -18.99 -0.90 -9.11
N LYS A 116 -20.30 -1.18 -9.28
CA LYS A 116 -20.76 -2.24 -10.19
C LYS A 116 -20.37 -1.98 -11.65
N ARG A 117 -20.43 -0.72 -12.08
CA ARG A 117 -20.09 -0.31 -13.45
C ARG A 117 -18.59 -0.39 -13.73
N ALA A 118 -17.76 -0.16 -12.70
CA ALA A 118 -16.31 -0.33 -12.79
C ALA A 118 -15.91 -1.81 -12.85
N GLU A 119 -16.57 -2.70 -12.07
CA GLU A 119 -16.36 -4.14 -12.15
C GLU A 119 -16.67 -4.70 -13.56
N GLU A 120 -17.80 -4.29 -14.16
CA GLU A 120 -18.17 -4.73 -15.53
C GLU A 120 -17.15 -4.31 -16.58
N LYS A 121 -16.58 -3.09 -16.49
CA LYS A 121 -15.55 -2.60 -17.44
C LYS A 121 -14.19 -3.27 -17.30
N MET A 122 -13.85 -3.80 -16.11
CA MET A 122 -12.56 -4.47 -15.89
C MET A 122 -12.52 -5.90 -16.45
N CYS A 123 -13.68 -6.52 -16.72
CA CYS A 123 -13.76 -7.87 -17.27
C CYS A 123 -13.63 -7.94 -18.80
N ASP A 124 -13.51 -6.80 -19.49
CA ASP A 124 -13.44 -6.70 -20.96
C ASP A 124 -12.00 -6.51 -21.51
N GLY A 125 -10.97 -6.77 -20.69
CA GLY A 125 -9.55 -6.68 -21.06
C GLY A 125 -8.91 -8.03 -21.36
#